data_AF-A0A357M6V7-F1
#
_entry.id   AF-A0A357M6V7-F1
#
_cell.length_a   1.000
_cell.length_b   1.000
_cell.length_c   1.000
_cell.angle_alpha   90.00
_cell.angle_beta   90.00
_cell.angle_gamma   90.00
#
_symmetry.space_group_name_H-M   'P 1'
#
loop_
_entity.id
_entity.type
_entity.pdbx_description
1 polymer ?
#
loop_
_entity_poly.entity_id
_entity_poly.type
_entity_poly.pdbx_seq_one_letter_code
_entity_poly.pdbx_strand_id
1 'polypeptide(L)'
;KEFKREVLNTVTFDKSYWKEIKQGMSSKVSAFDDFPYDFARKTGTSEKTDRKNINRDNGVFIAFAPRENPKLAVAVVIPEGGFGSNSAAPVARKIFDAYDWEYGLDGVPKKNVAPASDPVQE
;
A
#
# COMPACT_ATOMS: atom_id res chain seq x y z
N LYS A 1 -15.10 -18.97 -17.70
CA LYS A 1 -14.29 -19.65 -16.67
C LYS A 1 -14.60 -18.94 -15.35
N GLU A 2 -15.24 -19.60 -14.38
CA GLU A 2 -15.41 -19.01 -13.05
C GLU A 2 -14.07 -19.04 -12.32
N PHE A 3 -13.60 -17.90 -11.84
CA PHE A 3 -12.40 -17.81 -11.02
C PHE A 3 -12.83 -17.84 -9.55
N LYS A 4 -12.66 -18.98 -8.89
CA LYS A 4 -12.89 -19.13 -7.45
C LYS A 4 -11.58 -18.91 -6.69
N ARG A 5 -11.68 -18.40 -5.46
CA ARG A 5 -10.53 -18.24 -4.58
C ARG A 5 -10.11 -19.60 -4.05
N GLU A 6 -8.84 -19.94 -4.19
CA GLU A 6 -8.24 -21.16 -3.68
C GLU A 6 -7.13 -20.81 -2.68
N VAL A 7 -7.15 -21.45 -1.50
CA VAL A 7 -6.11 -21.30 -0.50
C VAL A 7 -5.06 -22.37 -0.76
N LEU A 8 -3.87 -21.96 -1.21
CA LEU A 8 -2.77 -22.89 -1.54
C LEU A 8 -2.10 -23.47 -0.28
N ASN A 9 -1.86 -22.62 0.72
CA ASN A 9 -1.26 -23.00 1.99
C ASN A 9 -1.63 -21.99 3.08
N THR A 10 -1.47 -22.41 4.34
CA THR A 10 -1.62 -21.53 5.51
C THR A 10 -0.36 -21.62 6.35
N VAL A 11 0.16 -20.47 6.75
CA VAL A 11 1.28 -20.40 7.69
C VAL A 11 0.70 -20.24 9.09
N THR A 12 0.95 -21.22 9.96
CA THR A 12 0.49 -21.20 11.35
C THR A 12 1.58 -20.62 12.24
N PHE A 13 1.35 -19.41 12.75
CA PHE A 13 2.17 -18.80 13.79
C PHE A 13 1.30 -18.41 14.97
N ASP A 14 1.95 -18.27 16.14
CA ASP A 14 1.31 -17.67 17.30
C ASP A 14 0.83 -16.25 16.97
N LYS A 15 -0.30 -15.85 17.56
CA LYS A 15 -0.89 -14.53 17.31
C LYS A 15 0.03 -13.39 17.72
N SER A 16 0.91 -13.62 18.70
CA SER A 16 1.98 -12.68 19.07
C SER A 16 2.86 -12.32 17.88
N TYR A 17 3.41 -13.30 17.15
CA TYR A 17 4.26 -12.99 16.00
C TYR A 17 3.56 -12.16 14.91
N TRP A 18 2.28 -12.44 14.65
CA TRP A 18 1.51 -11.63 13.71
C TRP A 18 1.31 -10.19 14.18
N LYS A 19 1.11 -9.99 15.48
CA LYS A 19 1.00 -8.66 16.09
C LYS A 19 2.32 -7.91 15.95
N GLU A 20 3.44 -8.55 16.25
CA GLU A 20 4.78 -7.96 16.18
C GLU A 20 5.13 -7.56 14.74
N ILE A 21 4.77 -8.39 13.75
CA ILE A 21 4.94 -8.06 12.32
C ILE A 21 4.10 -6.84 11.95
N LYS A 22 2.81 -6.81 12.31
CA LYS A 22 1.93 -5.66 12.01
C LYS A 22 2.40 -4.39 12.70
N GLN A 23 2.93 -4.50 13.92
CA GLN A 23 3.54 -3.39 14.64
C GLN A 23 4.80 -2.88 13.92
N GLY A 24 5.69 -3.77 13.45
CA GLY A 24 6.85 -3.37 12.64
C GLY A 24 6.47 -2.67 11.33
N MET A 25 5.29 -2.99 10.79
CA MET A 25 4.72 -2.35 9.59
C MET A 25 3.99 -1.03 9.87
N SER A 26 3.90 -0.55 11.12
CA SER A 26 3.17 0.68 11.46
C SER A 26 3.96 1.98 11.27
N SER A 27 5.05 1.94 10.50
CA SER A 27 5.96 3.07 10.33
C SER A 27 5.40 4.13 9.37
N LYS A 28 5.58 5.42 9.70
CA LYS A 28 5.12 6.55 8.87
C LYS A 28 5.93 6.70 7.59
N VAL A 29 5.28 7.11 6.49
CA VAL A 29 5.95 7.44 5.22
C VAL A 29 5.25 8.66 4.63
N SER A 30 6.01 9.66 4.19
CA SER A 30 5.48 10.97 3.82
C SER A 30 4.42 10.93 2.71
N ALA A 31 4.54 9.97 1.78
CA ALA A 31 3.55 9.75 0.72
C ALA A 31 2.14 9.36 1.23
N PHE A 32 2.00 9.01 2.51
CA PHE A 32 0.75 8.59 3.14
C PHE A 32 0.36 9.49 4.33
N ASP A 33 0.97 10.67 4.48
CA ASP A 33 0.69 11.56 5.63
C ASP A 33 -0.78 12.01 5.70
N ASP A 34 -1.44 12.18 4.56
CA ASP A 34 -2.85 12.54 4.40
C ASP A 34 -3.76 11.34 4.09
N PHE A 35 -3.27 10.10 4.23
CA PHE A 35 -4.07 8.91 3.95
C PHE A 35 -5.07 8.66 5.09
N PRO A 36 -6.40 8.63 4.82
CA PRO A 36 -7.41 8.65 5.88
C PRO A 36 -7.65 7.30 6.56
N TYR A 37 -7.02 6.22 6.08
CA TYR A 37 -7.20 4.87 6.61
C TYR A 37 -5.95 4.41 7.37
N ASP A 38 -6.13 3.64 8.44
CA ASP A 38 -5.01 2.94 9.06
C ASP A 38 -4.47 1.87 8.10
N PHE A 39 -3.15 1.84 7.91
CA PHE A 39 -2.50 0.99 6.93
C PHE A 39 -1.22 0.39 7.49
N ALA A 40 -0.86 -0.79 7.04
CA ALA A 40 0.42 -1.42 7.36
C ALA A 40 1.31 -1.40 6.12
N ARG A 41 2.56 -0.99 6.28
CA ARG A 41 3.51 -0.85 5.16
C ARG A 41 4.90 -1.33 5.49
N LYS A 42 5.66 -1.67 4.45
CA LYS A 42 7.11 -1.80 4.54
C LYS A 42 7.77 -1.18 3.30
N THR A 43 8.82 -0.40 3.55
CA THR A 43 9.71 0.10 2.49
C THR A 43 10.87 -0.88 2.33
N GLY A 44 11.31 -1.05 1.08
CA GLY A 44 12.55 -1.70 0.73
C GLY A 44 13.32 -0.85 -0.27
N THR A 45 14.64 -0.97 -0.20
CA THR A 45 15.56 -0.54 -1.25
C THR A 45 16.33 -1.79 -1.62
N SER A 46 16.18 -2.26 -2.87
CA SER A 46 16.91 -3.43 -3.35
C SER A 46 18.00 -2.95 -4.29
N GLU A 47 19.25 -3.05 -3.86
CA GLU A 47 20.41 -2.63 -4.63
C GLU A 47 20.78 -3.70 -5.67
N LYS A 48 21.10 -3.29 -6.89
CA LYS A 48 21.70 -4.14 -7.93
C LYS A 48 22.96 -3.46 -8.44
N THR A 49 24.06 -4.20 -8.58
CA THR A 49 25.25 -3.74 -9.30
C THR A 49 25.14 -4.21 -10.73
N ASP A 50 25.19 -3.27 -11.68
CA ASP A 50 25.12 -3.62 -13.10
C ASP A 50 26.46 -4.15 -13.65
N ARG A 51 26.46 -4.56 -14.93
CA ARG A 51 27.67 -5.08 -15.61
C ARG A 51 28.79 -4.05 -15.76
N LYS A 52 28.51 -2.77 -15.49
CA LYS A 52 29.46 -1.65 -15.53
C LYS A 52 29.93 -1.25 -14.12
N ASN A 53 29.65 -2.07 -13.10
CA ASN A 53 29.92 -1.80 -11.69
C ASN A 53 29.22 -0.54 -11.14
N ILE A 54 28.06 -0.17 -11.70
CA ILE A 54 27.24 0.93 -11.20
C ILE A 54 26.15 0.36 -10.30
N ASN A 55 26.08 0.84 -9.07
CA ASN A 55 24.99 0.51 -8.15
C ASN A 55 23.72 1.23 -8.56
N ARG A 56 22.62 0.48 -8.62
CA ARG A 56 21.28 0.95 -8.93
C ARG A 56 20.33 0.46 -7.87
N ASP A 57 19.54 1.37 -7.33
CA ASP A 57 18.57 1.04 -6.30
C ASP A 57 17.19 0.87 -6.91
N ASN A 58 16.52 -0.23 -6.57
CA ASN A 58 15.13 -0.46 -6.92
C ASN A 58 14.24 -0.02 -5.75
N GLY A 59 13.22 0.77 -6.05
CA GLY A 59 12.24 1.19 -5.06
C GLY A 59 11.22 0.09 -4.85
N VAL A 60 11.14 -0.45 -3.63
CA VAL A 60 10.18 -1.51 -3.28
C VAL A 60 9.25 -1.01 -2.18
N PHE A 61 7.96 -1.23 -2.36
CA PHE A 61 6.95 -0.88 -1.36
C PHE A 61 5.86 -1.93 -1.32
N ILE A 62 5.54 -2.42 -0.12
CA ILE A 62 4.38 -3.26 0.12
C ILE A 62 3.49 -2.61 1.17
N ALA A 63 2.19 -2.68 0.97
CA ALA A 63 1.23 -2.19 1.95
C ALA A 63 -0.12 -2.90 1.83
N PHE A 64 -0.87 -2.89 2.93
CA PHE A 64 -2.28 -3.25 2.92
C PHE A 64 -3.10 -2.29 3.80
N ALA A 65 -4.36 -2.09 3.42
CA ALA A 65 -5.29 -1.23 4.13
C ALA A 65 -6.75 -1.72 3.98
N PRO A 66 -7.62 -1.43 4.96
CA PRO A 66 -7.30 -0.98 6.33
C PRO A 66 -6.52 -2.03 7.14
N ARG A 67 -5.74 -1.64 8.16
CA ARG A 67 -4.88 -2.59 8.92
C ARG A 67 -5.66 -3.67 9.66
N GLU A 68 -6.79 -3.31 10.27
CA GLU A 68 -7.59 -4.23 11.09
C GLU A 68 -8.44 -5.19 10.25
N ASN A 69 -9.07 -4.69 9.18
CA ASN A 69 -9.85 -5.50 8.24
C ASN A 69 -9.40 -5.23 6.80
N PRO A 70 -8.26 -5.83 6.36
CA PRO A 70 -7.66 -5.52 5.06
C PRO A 70 -8.61 -5.78 3.89
N LYS A 71 -8.75 -4.79 3.01
CA LYS A 71 -9.52 -4.88 1.75
C LYS A 71 -8.63 -4.93 0.53
N LEU A 72 -7.52 -4.18 0.56
CA LEU A 72 -6.56 -4.11 -0.53
C LEU A 72 -5.14 -4.35 0.00
N ALA A 73 -4.40 -5.20 -0.71
CA ALA A 73 -2.96 -5.38 -0.54
C ALA A 73 -2.26 -5.07 -1.86
N VAL A 74 -1.17 -4.31 -1.81
CA VAL A 74 -0.43 -3.81 -2.97
C VAL A 74 1.06 -4.08 -2.77
N ALA A 75 1.72 -4.53 -3.83
CA ALA A 75 3.18 -4.58 -3.95
C ALA A 75 3.60 -3.79 -5.19
N VAL A 76 4.49 -2.82 -5.00
CA VAL A 76 5.04 -1.97 -6.07
C VAL A 76 6.55 -2.13 -6.09
N VAL A 77 7.07 -2.39 -7.28
CA VAL A 77 8.52 -2.42 -7.56
C VAL A 77 8.78 -1.46 -8.71
N ILE A 78 9.66 -0.49 -8.48
CA ILE A 78 10.14 0.45 -9.49
C ILE A 78 11.64 0.18 -9.70
N PRO A 79 12.01 -0.53 -10.78
CA PRO A 79 13.41 -0.78 -11.09
C PRO A 79 14.17 0.53 -11.29
N GLU A 80 15.36 0.63 -10.72
CA GLU A 80 16.21 1.84 -10.78
C GLU A 80 15.52 3.10 -10.22
N GLY A 81 14.44 2.93 -9.44
CA GLY A 81 13.64 4.01 -8.86
C GLY A 81 14.20 4.58 -7.56
N GLY A 82 15.41 4.22 -7.13
CA GLY A 82 15.95 4.72 -5.87
C GLY A 82 15.28 4.09 -4.65
N PHE A 83 15.02 4.92 -3.63
CA PHE A 83 14.38 4.50 -2.38
C PHE A 83 12.87 4.25 -2.55
N GLY A 84 12.38 3.14 -2.00
CA GLY A 84 10.96 2.78 -2.07
C GLY A 84 10.01 3.82 -1.45
N SER A 85 10.46 4.62 -0.48
CA SER A 85 9.69 5.73 0.09
C SER A 85 9.45 6.87 -0.88
N ASN A 86 10.35 7.08 -1.85
CA ASN A 86 10.34 8.24 -2.74
C ASN A 86 9.71 7.91 -4.09
N SER A 87 9.83 6.66 -4.55
CA SER A 87 9.32 6.22 -5.85
C SER A 87 8.10 5.31 -5.73
N ALA A 88 8.24 4.17 -5.06
CA ALA A 88 7.20 3.14 -5.02
C ALA A 88 6.02 3.51 -4.11
N ALA A 89 6.25 4.21 -3.00
CA ALA A 89 5.20 4.60 -2.06
C ALA A 89 4.17 5.58 -2.67
N PRO A 90 4.55 6.66 -3.39
CA PRO A 90 3.58 7.51 -4.08
C PRO A 90 2.71 6.77 -5.10
N VAL A 91 3.28 5.81 -5.83
CA VAL A 91 2.52 4.98 -6.78
C VAL A 91 1.53 4.09 -6.04
N ALA A 92 1.97 3.44 -4.95
CA ALA A 92 1.08 2.65 -4.11
C ALA A 92 -0.07 3.49 -3.56
N ARG A 93 0.20 4.73 -3.12
CA ARG A 93 -0.82 5.66 -2.64
C ARG A 93 -1.89 5.92 -3.70
N LYS A 94 -1.49 6.19 -4.95
CA LYS A 94 -2.45 6.40 -6.05
C LYS A 94 -3.30 5.17 -6.36
N ILE A 95 -2.76 3.97 -6.18
CA ILE A 95 -3.53 2.72 -6.30
C ILE A 95 -4.60 2.64 -5.20
N PHE A 96 -4.24 2.95 -3.94
CA PHE A 96 -5.22 3.00 -2.85
C PHE A 96 -6.30 4.06 -3.09
N ASP A 97 -5.92 5.27 -3.51
CA ASP A 97 -6.89 6.34 -3.81
C ASP A 97 -7.87 5.93 -4.91
N ALA A 98 -7.37 5.31 -5.99
CA ALA A 98 -8.20 4.84 -7.09
C ALA A 98 -9.13 3.70 -6.67
N TYR A 99 -8.64 2.78 -5.84
CA TYR A 99 -9.47 1.69 -5.31
C TYR A 99 -10.56 2.22 -4.37
N ASP A 100 -10.21 3.16 -3.50
CA ASP A 100 -11.13 3.79 -2.57
C ASP A 100 -12.21 4.61 -3.28
N TRP A 101 -11.85 5.26 -4.38
CA TRP A 101 -12.81 5.92 -5.28
C TRP A 101 -13.82 4.94 -5.87
N GLU A 102 -13.35 3.81 -6.41
CA GLU A 102 -14.15 2.88 -7.20
C GLU A 102 -14.94 1.87 -6.34
N TYR A 103 -14.36 1.41 -5.24
CA TYR A 103 -14.87 0.31 -4.42
C TYR A 103 -15.02 0.65 -2.92
N GLY A 104 -14.30 1.65 -2.43
CA GLY A 104 -14.28 2.04 -1.01
C GLY A 104 -13.44 1.09 -0.15
N LEU A 105 -12.47 1.63 0.58
CA LEU A 105 -11.69 0.84 1.55
C LEU A 105 -12.47 0.53 2.83
N ASP A 106 -13.53 1.28 3.10
CA ASP A 106 -14.56 1.03 4.12
C ASP A 106 -15.75 0.22 3.57
N GLY A 107 -15.76 -0.10 2.28
CA GLY A 107 -16.85 -0.77 1.59
C GLY A 107 -17.90 0.19 0.98
N VAL A 108 -17.70 1.50 1.05
CA VAL A 108 -18.56 2.51 0.41
C VAL A 108 -17.77 3.22 -0.69
N PRO A 109 -18.08 3.00 -1.98
CA PRO A 109 -17.41 3.70 -3.08
C PRO A 109 -17.58 5.22 -2.99
N LYS A 110 -16.47 5.97 -2.95
CA LYS A 110 -16.52 7.43 -2.85
C LYS A 110 -17.08 8.12 -4.09
N LYS A 111 -16.99 7.49 -5.27
CA LYS A 111 -17.61 8.01 -6.50
C LYS A 111 -19.12 8.21 -6.42
N ASN A 112 -19.79 7.50 -5.50
CA ASN A 112 -21.24 7.57 -5.31
C ASN A 112 -21.64 8.58 -4.22
N VAL A 113 -20.66 9.13 -3.49
CA VAL A 113 -20.87 10.22 -2.55
C VAL A 113 -20.77 11.50 -3.38
N ALA A 114 -21.89 12.20 -3.59
CA ALA A 114 -21.88 13.48 -4.28
C ALA A 114 -20.80 14.39 -3.67
N PRO A 115 -20.04 15.15 -4.48
CA PRO A 115 -19.06 16.08 -3.92
C PRO A 115 -19.81 16.98 -2.93
N ALA A 116 -19.30 17.07 -1.71
CA ALA A 116 -19.82 17.99 -0.71
C ALA A 116 -19.90 19.36 -1.39
N SER A 117 -21.10 19.91 -1.51
CA SER A 117 -21.34 21.24 -2.06
C SER A 117 -20.32 22.20 -1.49
N ASP A 118 -19.53 22.83 -2.36
CA ASP A 118 -18.58 23.87 -1.97
C ASP A 118 -19.30 24.85 -1.04
N PRO A 119 -18.68 25.27 0.08
CA PRO A 119 -19.28 26.29 0.92
C PRO A 119 -19.45 27.54 0.06
N VAL A 120 -20.70 27.96 -0.11
CA VAL A 120 -21.09 29.20 -0.76
C VAL A 120 -20.26 30.31 -0.11
N GLN A 121 -19.38 30.94 -0.91
CA GLN A 121 -18.65 32.13 -0.49
C GLN A 121 -19.69 33.26 -0.36
N GLU A 122 -19.84 33.77 0.87
CA GLU A 122 -20.63 34.96 1.19
C GLU A 122 -19.81 36.24 0.94
#